data_AF-A0ABD0RJS5-F1
#
_entry.id   AF-A0ABD0RJS5-F1
#
_cell.length_a   1.000
_cell.length_b   1.000
_cell.length_c   1.000
_cell.angle_alpha   90.00
_cell.angle_beta   90.00
_cell.angle_gamma   90.00
#
_symmetry.space_group_name_H-M   'P 1'
#
loop_
_entity.id
_entity.type
_entity.pdbx_description
1 polymer ?
#
loop_
_entity_poly.entity_id
_entity_poly.type
_entity_poly.pdbx_seq_one_letter_code
_entity_poly.pdbx_strand_id
1 'polypeptide(L)'
;MNSLRISVGGLPMLASMTNTTDSRFRIKWKAIVVVVSALTLVLLIYMQLLPFHPQPRGKYGLKLNHQEVRTEGHYNDTYPLSPPERTAQGTRYRIGVIADLDTNSLSDKKLTWFSYMLKGHLLVSESGDTVAVEWDQDRVVLESHLAEKGRGMELSELVVFNGKLYSVDDRTGVVYNIDGLKAVPWVILPDGDGSVSK
;
A
#
# COMPACT_ATOMS: atom_id res chain seq x y z
N MET A 1 54.15 89.48 11.29
CA MET A 1 53.02 88.62 10.86
C MET A 1 53.51 87.19 10.85
N ASN A 2 52.81 86.31 11.57
CA ASN A 2 53.14 84.91 11.73
C ASN A 2 53.01 84.14 10.41
N SER A 3 53.92 83.20 10.16
CA SER A 3 53.61 81.98 9.43
C SER A 3 54.60 80.87 9.79
N LEU A 4 54.01 79.83 10.37
CA LEU A 4 54.57 78.54 10.79
C LEU A 4 55.12 77.70 9.62
N ARG A 5 55.86 76.65 10.03
CA ARG A 5 55.94 75.27 9.51
C ARG A 5 57.31 74.89 8.95
N ILE A 6 57.84 73.68 9.11
CA ILE A 6 57.58 72.48 9.93
C ILE A 6 58.93 71.74 9.93
N SER A 7 59.33 71.18 11.07
CA SER A 7 60.52 70.35 11.26
C SER A 7 60.10 68.88 11.31
N VAL A 8 60.79 68.00 10.57
CA VAL A 8 60.90 66.55 10.81
C VAL A 8 62.22 66.12 10.14
N GLY A 9 63.30 65.69 10.79
CA GLY A 9 63.41 64.92 12.04
C GLY A 9 63.73 63.47 11.67
N GLY A 10 65.02 63.12 11.62
CA GLY A 10 65.55 61.86 11.08
C GLY A 10 65.10 60.56 11.77
N LEU A 11 65.31 59.46 11.04
CA LEU A 11 65.01 58.05 11.37
C LEU A 11 65.57 57.57 12.72
N PRO A 12 64.94 56.53 13.32
CA PRO A 12 65.60 55.23 13.34
C PRO A 12 64.69 54.00 13.08
N MET A 13 65.37 52.86 13.08
CA MET A 13 65.04 51.51 12.61
C MET A 13 64.37 50.61 13.68
N LEU A 14 63.73 49.51 13.24
CA LEU A 14 63.33 48.27 13.97
C LEU A 14 62.10 48.42 14.91
N ALA A 15 61.19 47.45 15.13
CA ALA A 15 61.31 45.99 15.13
C ALA A 15 59.95 45.28 14.87
N SER A 16 60.06 44.05 14.37
CA SER A 16 59.00 43.04 14.21
C SER A 16 58.52 42.52 15.58
N MET A 17 57.22 42.59 15.86
CA MET A 17 56.61 41.89 17.01
C MET A 17 56.32 40.44 16.64
N THR A 18 57.22 39.53 17.03
CA THR A 18 56.93 38.10 17.10
C THR A 18 56.24 37.79 18.43
N ASN A 19 54.98 37.35 18.38
CA ASN A 19 54.30 36.80 19.55
C ASN A 19 54.95 35.49 19.97
N THR A 20 55.41 35.43 21.21
CA THR A 20 55.92 34.23 21.88
C THR A 20 54.74 33.35 22.31
N THR A 21 54.52 32.23 21.64
CA THR A 21 53.65 31.15 22.14
C THR A 21 54.38 30.36 23.22
N ASP A 22 53.86 30.42 24.44
CA ASP A 22 54.35 29.70 25.61
C ASP A 22 54.22 28.17 25.45
N SER A 23 55.36 27.47 25.50
CA SER A 23 55.49 26.03 25.20
C SER A 23 55.19 25.14 26.42
N ARG A 24 53.99 25.25 27.01
CA ARG A 24 53.61 24.42 28.17
C ARG A 24 52.45 23.47 27.96
N PHE A 25 51.69 23.61 26.88
CA PHE A 25 50.64 22.65 26.52
C PHE A 25 51.06 21.80 25.33
N ARG A 26 51.83 20.73 25.60
CA ARG A 26 52.05 19.67 24.62
C ARG A 26 50.78 18.83 24.52
N ILE A 27 49.86 19.30 23.68
CA ILE A 27 48.66 18.57 23.26
C ILE A 27 49.09 17.16 22.82
N LYS A 28 48.82 16.17 23.66
CA LYS A 28 49.15 14.77 23.37
C LYS A 28 48.11 14.24 22.39
N TRP A 29 48.31 14.51 21.11
CA TRP A 29 47.41 14.13 20.02
C TRP A 29 46.97 12.66 20.07
N LYS A 30 47.85 11.75 20.54
CA LYS A 30 47.50 10.33 20.74
C LYS A 30 46.38 10.13 21.76
N ALA A 31 46.35 10.88 22.85
CA ALA A 31 45.30 10.79 23.87
C ALA A 31 43.96 11.34 23.33
N ILE A 32 44.02 12.40 22.52
CA ILE A 32 42.83 12.99 21.89
C ILE A 32 42.21 12.00 20.91
N VAL A 33 43.04 11.37 20.06
CA VAL A 33 42.56 10.37 19.09
C VAL A 33 41.88 9.20 19.81
N VAL A 34 42.43 8.73 20.93
CA VAL A 34 41.83 7.62 21.71
C VAL A 34 40.51 8.03 22.37
N VAL A 35 40.42 9.24 22.91
CA VAL A 35 39.17 9.72 23.54
C VAL A 35 38.09 9.94 22.49
N VAL A 36 38.44 10.53 21.34
CA VAL A 36 37.50 10.75 20.24
C VAL A 36 37.03 9.42 19.67
N SER A 37 37.93 8.44 19.45
CA SER A 37 37.53 7.13 18.94
C SER A 37 36.61 6.40 19.92
N ALA A 38 36.90 6.44 21.23
CA ALA A 38 36.04 5.86 22.25
C ALA A 38 34.66 6.52 22.30
N LEU A 39 34.58 7.85 22.22
CA LEU A 39 33.31 8.59 22.18
C LEU A 39 32.50 8.26 20.93
N THR A 40 33.15 8.14 19.77
CA THR A 40 32.45 7.74 18.53
C THR A 40 31.92 6.32 18.59
N LEU A 41 32.67 5.39 19.19
CA LEU A 41 32.23 4.00 19.36
C LEU A 41 31.02 3.91 20.29
N VAL A 42 31.05 4.65 21.41
CA VAL A 42 29.91 4.73 22.35
C VAL A 42 28.69 5.35 21.67
N LEU A 43 28.86 6.40 20.86
CA LEU A 43 27.77 7.00 20.10
C LEU A 43 27.17 6.03 19.08
N LEU A 44 27.99 5.24 18.38
CA LEU A 44 27.50 4.24 17.42
C LEU A 44 26.72 3.10 18.11
N ILE A 45 27.21 2.62 19.25
CA ILE A 45 26.50 1.61 20.06
C ILE A 45 25.18 2.19 20.59
N TYR A 46 25.19 3.44 21.06
CA TYR A 46 23.97 4.14 21.50
C TYR A 46 22.93 4.30 20.36
N MET A 47 23.38 4.61 19.14
CA MET A 47 22.50 4.70 17.96
C MET A 47 21.94 3.33 17.54
N GLN A 48 22.65 2.24 17.80
CA GLN A 48 22.18 0.88 17.50
C GLN A 48 21.23 0.32 18.58
N LEU A 49 21.30 0.80 19.83
CA LEU A 49 20.39 0.40 20.91
C LEU A 49 19.12 1.27 21.04
N LEU A 50 19.03 2.41 20.35
CA LEU A 50 17.79 3.18 20.25
C LEU A 50 16.88 2.57 19.17
N PRO A 51 15.66 2.12 19.49
CA PRO A 51 14.71 1.68 18.47
C PRO A 51 14.26 2.92 17.68
N PHE A 52 14.95 3.23 16.59
CA PHE A 52 14.52 4.22 15.62
C PHE A 52 13.29 3.69 14.87
N HIS A 53 12.12 3.91 15.45
CA HIS A 53 10.87 3.98 14.70
C HIS A 53 10.77 5.39 14.08
N PRO A 54 10.82 5.54 12.75
CA PRO A 54 10.58 6.82 12.11
C PRO A 54 9.11 7.21 12.30
N GLN A 55 8.88 8.20 13.18
CA GLN A 55 7.59 8.87 13.31
C GLN A 55 7.46 9.95 12.22
N PRO A 56 6.40 9.94 11.39
CA PRO A 56 6.16 11.02 10.44
C PRO A 56 5.68 12.29 11.18
N ARG A 57 6.22 13.43 10.75
CA ARG A 57 5.89 14.78 11.22
C ARG A 57 4.38 15.05 11.15
N GLY A 58 3.81 15.41 12.30
CA GLY A 58 2.40 15.75 12.45
C GLY A 58 1.96 17.00 11.68
N LYS A 59 0.77 16.91 11.09
CA LYS A 59 -0.11 18.06 10.86
C LYS A 59 -1.09 18.14 12.02
N TYR A 60 -1.21 19.34 12.60
CA TYR A 60 -2.10 19.65 13.70
C TYR A 60 -3.56 19.35 13.34
N GLY A 61 -4.14 18.35 14.00
CA GLY A 61 -5.56 18.02 13.97
C GLY A 61 -6.12 18.06 15.39
N LEU A 62 -7.20 18.81 15.54
CA LEU A 62 -7.96 19.04 16.77
C LEU A 62 -8.22 17.74 17.55
N LYS A 63 -7.88 17.73 18.84
CA LYS A 63 -8.09 16.61 19.76
C LYS A 63 -9.59 16.48 20.08
N LEU A 64 -10.35 15.82 19.22
CA LEU A 64 -11.64 15.23 19.58
C LEU A 64 -11.35 13.93 20.32
N ASN A 65 -11.84 13.84 21.55
CA ASN A 65 -11.74 12.67 22.41
C ASN A 65 -12.69 11.58 21.86
N HIS A 66 -12.34 11.01 20.71
CA HIS A 66 -12.99 9.81 20.18
C HIS A 66 -12.16 8.63 20.67
N GLN A 67 -12.77 7.77 21.48
CA GLN A 67 -12.23 6.45 21.80
C GLN A 67 -11.80 5.79 20.49
N GLU A 68 -10.50 5.63 20.27
CA GLU A 68 -9.97 4.73 19.25
C GLU A 68 -10.46 3.32 19.59
N VAL A 69 -11.54 2.90 18.94
CA VAL A 69 -11.84 1.49 18.76
C VAL A 69 -10.77 0.96 17.80
N ARG A 70 -9.65 0.50 18.37
CA ARG A 70 -8.64 -0.25 17.63
C ARG A 70 -9.16 -1.65 17.36
N THR A 71 -9.85 -1.80 16.22
CA THR A 71 -9.79 -2.95 15.30
C THR A 71 -10.79 -2.71 14.15
N GLU A 72 -10.42 -1.87 13.19
CA GLU A 72 -11.02 -1.87 11.86
C GLU A 72 -9.91 -2.29 10.92
N GLY A 73 -10.03 -3.48 10.34
CA GLY A 73 -9.03 -4.05 9.44
C GLY A 73 -8.78 -3.11 8.28
N HIS A 74 -7.51 -2.79 8.02
CA HIS A 74 -7.13 -1.97 6.88
C HIS A 74 -7.72 -2.53 5.58
N TYR A 75 -8.26 -1.64 4.74
CA TYR A 75 -8.70 -2.01 3.40
C TYR A 75 -7.56 -2.68 2.65
N ASN A 76 -7.84 -3.86 2.07
CA ASN A 76 -6.90 -4.58 1.23
C ASN A 76 -7.08 -4.11 -0.22
N ASP A 77 -6.11 -3.35 -0.70
CA ASP A 77 -6.07 -2.76 -2.04
C ASP A 77 -5.47 -3.69 -3.12
N THR A 78 -5.25 -4.97 -2.80
CA THR A 78 -4.74 -5.96 -3.76
C THR A 78 -5.64 -6.07 -4.98
N TYR A 79 -5.12 -5.65 -6.13
CA TYR A 79 -5.76 -5.79 -7.43
C TYR A 79 -4.73 -5.88 -8.57
N PRO A 80 -4.85 -6.84 -9.51
CA PRO A 80 -5.75 -8.00 -9.48
C PRO A 80 -5.44 -8.97 -8.32
N LEU A 81 -6.32 -9.95 -8.06
CA LEU A 81 -6.10 -10.96 -7.01
C LEU A 81 -4.88 -11.85 -7.28
N SER A 82 -4.66 -12.20 -8.54
CA SER A 82 -3.49 -12.96 -8.98
C SER A 82 -2.46 -12.00 -9.56
N PRO A 83 -1.18 -12.08 -9.16
CA PRO A 83 -0.12 -11.28 -9.75
C PRO A 83 -0.06 -11.47 -11.27
N PRO A 84 0.07 -10.40 -12.06
CA PRO A 84 0.27 -10.51 -13.50
C PRO A 84 1.56 -11.27 -13.85
N GLU A 85 1.51 -12.12 -14.87
CA GLU A 85 2.65 -12.92 -15.35
C GLU A 85 3.32 -12.21 -16.54
N ARG A 86 4.63 -11.97 -16.47
CA ARG A 86 5.41 -11.45 -17.61
C ARG A 86 5.88 -12.60 -18.48
N THR A 87 5.62 -12.51 -19.78
CA THR A 87 5.99 -13.52 -20.78
C THR A 87 6.79 -12.86 -21.90
N ALA A 88 7.40 -13.65 -22.78
CA ALA A 88 8.09 -13.14 -23.97
C ALA A 88 7.16 -12.44 -24.98
N GLN A 89 5.84 -12.68 -24.88
CA GLN A 89 4.84 -12.14 -25.81
C GLN A 89 4.12 -10.91 -25.25
N GLY A 90 4.27 -10.63 -23.95
CA GLY A 90 3.57 -9.55 -23.26
C GLY A 90 3.19 -9.90 -21.82
N THR A 91 2.13 -9.27 -21.32
CA THR A 91 1.65 -9.46 -19.93
C THR A 91 0.38 -10.29 -19.90
N ARG A 92 0.40 -11.36 -19.12
CA ARG A 92 -0.72 -12.29 -18.98
C ARG A 92 -1.41 -12.08 -17.64
N TYR A 93 -2.73 -11.96 -17.68
CA TYR A 93 -3.60 -11.71 -16.53
C TYR A 93 -4.57 -12.87 -16.34
N ARG A 94 -4.77 -13.28 -15.08
CA ARG A 94 -5.84 -14.21 -14.75
C ARG A 94 -7.18 -13.50 -14.86
N ILE A 95 -8.14 -14.09 -15.58
CA ILE A 95 -9.48 -13.54 -15.75
C ILE A 95 -10.54 -14.57 -15.32
N GLY A 96 -11.72 -14.06 -14.95
CA GLY A 96 -12.91 -14.84 -14.69
C GLY A 96 -14.12 -14.18 -15.33
N VAL A 97 -15.06 -14.98 -15.80
CA VAL A 97 -16.40 -14.54 -16.22
C VAL A 97 -17.44 -15.38 -15.50
N ILE A 98 -18.56 -14.76 -15.15
CA ILE A 98 -19.64 -15.40 -14.40
C ILE A 98 -20.92 -15.39 -15.23
N ALA A 99 -21.73 -16.44 -15.08
CA ALA A 99 -22.93 -16.63 -15.86
C ALA A 99 -24.17 -16.19 -15.08
N ASP A 100 -25.02 -15.42 -15.75
CA ASP A 100 -26.42 -15.34 -15.43
C ASP A 100 -27.17 -16.34 -16.31
N LEU A 101 -27.90 -17.27 -15.70
CA LEU A 101 -28.67 -18.29 -16.42
C LEU A 101 -30.18 -17.96 -16.42
N ASP A 102 -30.56 -16.79 -15.91
CA ASP A 102 -31.95 -16.42 -15.64
C ASP A 102 -32.65 -17.55 -14.85
N THR A 103 -33.89 -17.88 -15.22
CA THR A 103 -34.68 -18.96 -14.62
C THR A 103 -34.08 -20.36 -14.82
N ASN A 104 -33.11 -20.54 -15.72
CA ASN A 104 -32.42 -21.81 -15.91
C ASN A 104 -31.32 -22.06 -14.86
N SER A 105 -31.16 -21.14 -13.89
CA SER A 105 -30.32 -21.37 -12.71
C SER A 105 -30.90 -22.41 -11.76
N LEU A 106 -32.20 -22.73 -11.84
CA LEU A 106 -32.83 -23.78 -11.02
C LEU A 106 -32.32 -25.16 -11.44
N SER A 107 -31.76 -25.92 -10.49
CA SER A 107 -31.30 -27.30 -10.73
C SER A 107 -32.38 -28.35 -10.45
N ASP A 108 -32.12 -29.58 -10.88
CA ASP A 108 -32.95 -30.75 -10.53
C ASP A 108 -32.87 -31.12 -9.02
N LYS A 109 -31.86 -30.61 -8.29
CA LYS A 109 -31.76 -30.80 -6.85
C LYS A 109 -32.78 -29.90 -6.15
N LYS A 110 -33.47 -30.46 -5.15
CA LYS A 110 -34.48 -29.73 -4.37
C LYS A 110 -33.92 -28.42 -3.84
N LEU A 111 -34.62 -27.31 -4.12
CA LEU A 111 -34.29 -25.96 -3.62
C LEU A 111 -32.82 -25.59 -3.82
N THR A 112 -32.30 -25.83 -5.02
CA THR A 112 -30.90 -25.53 -5.36
C THR A 112 -30.85 -24.79 -6.67
N TRP A 113 -30.16 -23.65 -6.66
CA TRP A 113 -29.86 -22.84 -7.83
C TRP A 113 -28.35 -22.82 -8.05
N PHE A 114 -27.92 -22.60 -9.29
CA PHE A 114 -26.52 -22.59 -9.66
C PHE A 114 -26.18 -21.54 -10.71
N SER A 115 -24.91 -21.17 -10.74
CA SER A 115 -24.27 -20.39 -11.80
C SER A 115 -22.94 -21.06 -12.20
N TYR A 116 -22.41 -20.67 -13.35
CA TYR A 116 -21.09 -21.08 -13.81
C TYR A 116 -20.11 -19.91 -13.75
N MET A 117 -18.88 -20.21 -13.35
CA MET A 117 -17.74 -19.32 -13.53
C MET A 117 -16.69 -19.99 -14.42
N LEU A 118 -16.33 -19.33 -15.50
CA LEU A 118 -15.21 -19.72 -16.36
C LEU A 118 -13.99 -18.91 -15.98
N LYS A 119 -12.83 -19.58 -15.94
CA LYS A 119 -11.53 -18.95 -15.70
C LYS A 119 -10.69 -19.05 -16.95
N GLY A 120 -9.80 -18.10 -17.13
CA GLY A 120 -8.91 -18.08 -18.27
C GLY A 120 -7.75 -17.14 -18.05
N HIS A 121 -7.07 -16.82 -19.15
CA HIS A 121 -6.00 -15.85 -19.19
C HIS A 121 -6.24 -14.88 -20.33
N LEU A 122 -5.94 -13.61 -20.07
CA LEU A 122 -5.89 -12.56 -21.06
C LEU A 122 -4.43 -12.15 -21.25
N LEU A 123 -3.91 -12.26 -22.46
CA LEU A 123 -2.56 -11.83 -22.83
C LEU A 123 -2.65 -10.51 -23.59
N VAL A 124 -2.03 -9.46 -23.05
CA VAL A 124 -1.83 -8.18 -23.74
C VAL A 124 -0.42 -8.17 -24.33
N SER A 125 -0.28 -7.93 -25.63
CA SER A 125 1.02 -7.86 -26.28
C SER A 125 1.92 -6.76 -25.71
N GLU A 126 3.23 -6.91 -25.84
CA GLU A 126 4.18 -5.86 -25.42
C GLU A 126 3.98 -4.55 -26.20
N SER A 127 3.59 -4.64 -27.49
CA SER A 127 3.22 -3.51 -28.33
C SER A 127 1.88 -2.85 -27.92
N GLY A 128 1.02 -3.56 -27.19
CA GLY A 128 -0.30 -3.08 -26.76
C GLY A 128 -1.37 -3.06 -27.85
N ASP A 129 -1.10 -3.65 -29.01
CA ASP A 129 -1.97 -3.67 -30.19
C ASP A 129 -2.87 -4.91 -30.29
N THR A 130 -2.56 -5.96 -29.53
CA THR A 130 -3.26 -7.24 -29.60
C THR A 130 -3.57 -7.75 -28.20
N VAL A 131 -4.76 -8.38 -28.10
CA VAL A 131 -5.24 -9.05 -26.91
C VAL A 131 -5.67 -10.46 -27.32
N ALA A 132 -5.16 -11.47 -26.63
CA ALA A 132 -5.56 -12.86 -26.80
C ALA A 132 -6.20 -13.40 -25.52
N VAL A 133 -7.19 -14.29 -25.66
CA VAL A 133 -7.88 -14.92 -24.55
C VAL A 133 -7.82 -16.43 -24.69
N GLU A 134 -7.44 -17.09 -23.60
CA GLU A 134 -7.42 -18.55 -23.48
C GLU A 134 -8.26 -18.96 -22.26
N TRP A 135 -9.13 -19.96 -22.44
CA TRP A 135 -9.99 -20.46 -21.36
C TRP A 135 -9.43 -21.76 -20.77
N ASP A 136 -9.61 -21.92 -19.47
CA ASP A 136 -9.38 -23.20 -18.81
C ASP A 136 -10.39 -24.23 -19.33
N GLN A 137 -10.02 -25.52 -19.28
CA GLN A 137 -10.92 -26.61 -19.69
C GLN A 137 -12.10 -26.77 -18.74
N ASP A 138 -11.86 -26.59 -17.44
CA ASP A 138 -12.86 -26.80 -16.40
C ASP A 138 -13.63 -25.53 -16.05
N ARG A 139 -14.94 -25.68 -15.91
CA ARG A 139 -15.82 -24.65 -15.34
C ARG A 139 -16.04 -24.87 -13.85
N VAL A 140 -16.18 -23.78 -13.11
CA VAL A 140 -16.62 -23.79 -11.72
C VAL A 140 -18.14 -23.75 -11.69
N VAL A 141 -18.76 -24.64 -10.91
CA VAL A 141 -20.19 -24.61 -10.61
C VAL A 141 -20.37 -24.04 -9.21
N LEU A 142 -21.10 -22.92 -9.12
CA LEU A 142 -21.42 -22.26 -7.87
C LEU A 142 -22.87 -22.58 -7.54
N GLU A 143 -23.14 -23.16 -6.36
CA GLU A 143 -24.49 -23.55 -5.94
C GLU A 143 -24.93 -22.77 -4.69
N SER A 144 -26.22 -22.47 -4.59
CA SER A 144 -26.85 -21.96 -3.37
C SER A 144 -28.25 -22.53 -3.20
N HIS A 145 -28.71 -22.56 -1.94
CA HIS A 145 -30.09 -22.91 -1.57
C HIS A 145 -30.92 -21.66 -1.22
N LEU A 146 -30.32 -20.48 -1.31
CA LEU A 146 -31.01 -19.22 -1.10
C LEU A 146 -31.69 -18.77 -2.40
N ALA A 147 -32.95 -18.40 -2.30
CA ALA A 147 -33.72 -17.88 -3.41
C ALA A 147 -34.84 -16.97 -2.92
N GLU A 148 -35.28 -16.07 -3.79
CA GLU A 148 -36.43 -15.22 -3.59
C GLU A 148 -37.45 -15.51 -4.69
N LYS A 149 -38.70 -15.77 -4.29
CA LYS A 149 -39.80 -16.14 -5.22
C LYS A 149 -39.41 -17.28 -6.17
N GLY A 150 -38.60 -18.23 -5.69
CA GLY A 150 -38.16 -19.39 -6.45
C GLY A 150 -37.02 -19.13 -7.46
N ARG A 151 -36.37 -17.97 -7.40
CA ARG A 151 -35.22 -17.60 -8.25
C ARG A 151 -34.00 -17.24 -7.40
N GLY A 152 -32.81 -17.62 -7.86
CA GLY A 152 -31.55 -17.33 -7.19
C GLY A 152 -30.36 -17.71 -8.05
N MET A 153 -29.16 -17.30 -7.62
CA MET A 153 -27.91 -17.50 -8.38
C MET A 153 -27.94 -16.93 -9.80
N GLU A 154 -28.69 -15.84 -10.02
CA GLU A 154 -28.69 -15.08 -11.27
C GLU A 154 -27.63 -13.98 -11.12
N LEU A 155 -26.38 -14.39 -11.38
CA LEU A 155 -25.20 -13.63 -11.01
C LEU A 155 -24.85 -12.60 -12.08
N SER A 156 -25.06 -11.31 -11.77
CA SER A 156 -25.06 -10.24 -12.78
C SER A 156 -23.78 -9.40 -12.87
N GLU A 157 -22.76 -9.65 -12.02
CA GLU A 157 -21.45 -8.99 -12.07
C GLU A 157 -20.39 -9.79 -11.31
N LEU A 158 -19.10 -9.63 -11.67
CA LEU A 158 -17.95 -10.22 -10.98
C LEU A 158 -16.87 -9.17 -10.71
N VAL A 159 -16.58 -8.90 -9.43
CA VAL A 159 -15.66 -7.81 -9.04
C VAL A 159 -14.70 -8.24 -7.94
N VAL A 160 -13.51 -7.65 -7.95
CA VAL A 160 -12.56 -7.75 -6.84
C VAL A 160 -12.76 -6.57 -5.90
N PHE A 161 -13.02 -6.84 -4.63
CA PHE A 161 -13.16 -5.82 -3.60
C PHE A 161 -12.49 -6.30 -2.31
N ASN A 162 -11.71 -5.43 -1.66
CA ASN A 162 -11.05 -5.72 -0.38
C ASN A 162 -10.25 -7.05 -0.40
N GLY A 163 -9.52 -7.30 -1.49
CA GLY A 163 -8.73 -8.51 -1.69
C GLY A 163 -9.52 -9.82 -1.82
N LYS A 164 -10.80 -9.75 -2.18
CA LYS A 164 -11.68 -10.92 -2.38
C LYS A 164 -12.49 -10.79 -3.67
N LEU A 165 -12.98 -11.91 -4.18
CA LEU A 165 -13.81 -11.97 -5.38
C LEU A 165 -15.28 -11.99 -4.98
N TYR A 166 -16.10 -11.13 -5.59
CA TYR A 166 -17.51 -11.00 -5.26
C TYR A 166 -18.38 -11.05 -6.51
N SER A 167 -19.57 -11.59 -6.34
CA SER A 167 -20.67 -11.56 -7.30
C SER A 167 -21.95 -11.19 -6.59
N VAL A 168 -22.95 -10.69 -7.31
CA VAL A 168 -24.27 -10.37 -6.75
C VAL A 168 -25.36 -11.13 -7.49
N ASP A 169 -26.30 -11.70 -6.75
CA ASP A 169 -27.53 -12.29 -7.29
C ASP A 169 -28.62 -11.22 -7.36
N ASP A 170 -29.06 -10.86 -8.56
CA ASP A 170 -30.03 -9.77 -8.76
C ASP A 170 -31.44 -10.12 -8.23
N ARG A 171 -31.72 -11.41 -8.01
CA ARG A 171 -33.01 -11.89 -7.50
C ARG A 171 -33.13 -11.72 -6.02
N THR A 172 -32.16 -12.21 -5.26
CA THR A 172 -32.15 -12.10 -3.80
C THR A 172 -31.54 -10.79 -3.31
N GLY A 173 -30.75 -10.10 -4.14
CA GLY A 173 -29.95 -8.95 -3.73
C GLY A 173 -28.73 -9.34 -2.88
N VAL A 174 -28.39 -10.63 -2.78
CA VAL A 174 -27.26 -11.08 -1.98
C VAL A 174 -25.95 -10.95 -2.75
N VAL A 175 -24.99 -10.32 -2.11
CA VAL A 175 -23.58 -10.31 -2.54
C VAL A 175 -22.90 -11.53 -1.95
N TYR A 176 -22.32 -12.35 -2.81
CA TYR A 176 -21.58 -13.55 -2.47
C TYR A 176 -20.08 -13.32 -2.61
N ASN A 177 -19.31 -13.70 -1.59
CA ASN A 177 -17.87 -13.92 -1.71
C ASN A 177 -17.65 -15.25 -2.44
N ILE A 178 -16.95 -15.22 -3.56
CA ILE A 178 -16.61 -16.40 -4.35
C ILE A 178 -15.24 -16.91 -3.88
N ASP A 179 -15.26 -17.99 -3.09
CA ASP A 179 -14.06 -18.62 -2.53
C ASP A 179 -13.88 -20.03 -3.11
N GLY A 180 -13.03 -20.12 -4.12
CA GLY A 180 -12.77 -21.37 -4.87
C GLY A 180 -14.00 -21.85 -5.63
N LEU A 181 -14.68 -22.87 -5.09
CA LEU A 181 -15.90 -23.46 -5.65
C LEU A 181 -17.17 -23.06 -4.89
N LYS A 182 -17.07 -22.13 -3.93
CA LYS A 182 -18.16 -21.78 -3.03
C LYS A 182 -18.63 -20.35 -3.26
N ALA A 183 -19.94 -20.15 -3.29
CA ALA A 183 -20.57 -18.86 -3.16
C ALA A 183 -21.01 -18.67 -1.69
N VAL A 184 -20.30 -17.82 -0.95
CA VAL A 184 -20.57 -17.57 0.48
C VAL A 184 -21.33 -16.25 0.63
N PRO A 185 -22.59 -16.24 1.11
CA PRO A 185 -23.33 -15.00 1.35
C PRO A 185 -22.55 -14.05 2.25
N TRP A 186 -22.46 -12.77 1.88
CA TRP A 186 -21.75 -11.75 2.64
C TRP A 186 -22.69 -10.65 3.14
N VAL A 187 -23.38 -9.96 2.23
CA VAL A 187 -24.35 -8.91 2.54
C VAL A 187 -25.60 -9.08 1.67
N ILE A 188 -26.74 -8.59 2.14
CA ILE A 188 -27.99 -8.54 1.38
C ILE A 188 -28.37 -7.08 1.13
N LEU A 189 -28.76 -6.77 -0.10
CA LEU A 189 -29.16 -5.45 -0.56
C LEU A 189 -30.68 -5.44 -0.78
N PRO A 190 -31.46 -4.80 0.11
CA PRO A 190 -32.86 -4.52 -0.17
C PRO A 190 -33.01 -3.55 -1.34
N ASP A 191 -34.20 -3.48 -1.91
CA ASP A 191 -34.46 -2.63 -3.06
C ASP A 191 -34.64 -1.15 -2.66
N GLY A 192 -34.47 -0.25 -3.64
CA GLY A 192 -34.66 1.19 -3.48
C GLY A 192 -33.74 1.83 -2.43
N ASP A 193 -34.33 2.50 -1.45
CA ASP A 193 -33.63 3.19 -0.36
C ASP A 193 -33.29 2.26 0.83
N GLY A 194 -33.53 0.96 0.69
CA GLY A 194 -33.31 -0.04 1.74
C GLY A 194 -34.58 -0.41 2.53
N SER A 195 -35.72 0.24 2.28
CA SER A 195 -36.99 -0.03 2.98
C SER A 195 -37.97 -0.91 2.18
N VAL A 196 -37.67 -1.23 0.93
CA VAL A 196 -38.56 -1.98 0.04
C VAL A 196 -38.37 -3.48 0.23
N SER A 197 -39.41 -4.15 0.70
CA SER A 197 -39.50 -5.62 0.68
C SER A 197 -40.04 -6.06 -0.68
N LYS A 198 -39.25 -6.80 -1.43
CA LYS A 198 -39.66 -7.42 -2.69
C LYS A 198 -40.37 -8.75 -2.47
#